data_AF-A0A932VKQ3-F1
#
_entry.id   AF-A0A932VKQ3-F1
#
_cell.length_a   1.000
_cell.length_b   1.000
_cell.length_c   1.000
_cell.angle_alpha   90.00
_cell.angle_beta   90.00
_cell.angle_gamma   90.00
#
_symmetry.space_group_name_H-M   'P 1'
#
loop_
_entity.id
_entity.type
_entity.pdbx_description
1 polymer ?
#
loop_
_entity_poly.entity_id
_entity_poly.type
_entity_poly.pdbx_seq_one_letter_code
_entity_poly.pdbx_strand_id
1 'polypeptide(L)'
;ASSDEALALAASVDAHSEHPIARAIVAEATKRGLVVKEAWDYRRLPGVGAEAKVDRALVFVGHRGGTDTMVEVDGKNVGEIALADMPRPEAKEVVHALKHLGIKVAMITGDSEEVAKDVAEKLGIDEYFARVVPAEKVEKVKLLQKGGAKIAMVGDGVNDAPALTQSDLGIAIGAGTNVAIESAGIILVRNDPRDIPKILRLSKLTYAKMLQNLFWATGYNLVALPLAAGVLYTQGIILQPAFAAVLMSLSTVIVAANALLLRRQTL
;
A
#
# COMPACT_ATOMS: atom_id res chain seq x y z
N ALA A 1 -22.42 -3.78 33.24
CA ALA A 1 -21.06 -4.33 33.27
C ALA A 1 -20.07 -3.20 33.01
N SER A 2 -18.82 -3.32 33.44
CA SER A 2 -17.77 -2.45 32.91
C SER A 2 -17.52 -2.79 31.43
N SER A 3 -16.93 -1.87 30.65
CA SER A 3 -16.59 -2.14 29.24
C SER A 3 -15.71 -3.39 29.09
N ASP A 4 -14.76 -3.59 30.01
CA ASP A 4 -13.87 -4.76 30.00
C ASP A 4 -14.59 -6.06 30.42
N GLU A 5 -15.58 -5.98 31.29
CA GLU A 5 -16.38 -7.15 31.68
C GLU A 5 -17.27 -7.63 30.53
N ALA A 6 -17.91 -6.72 29.80
CA ALA A 6 -18.67 -7.07 28.59
C ALA A 6 -17.77 -7.68 27.51
N LEU A 7 -16.56 -7.12 27.30
CA LEU A 7 -15.58 -7.65 26.36
C LEU A 7 -15.07 -9.05 26.77
N ALA A 8 -14.80 -9.28 28.05
CA ALA A 8 -14.36 -10.58 28.56
C ALA A 8 -15.43 -11.67 28.38
N LEU A 9 -16.70 -11.34 28.65
CA LEU A 9 -17.83 -12.24 28.41
C LEU A 9 -17.99 -12.55 26.92
N ALA A 10 -17.89 -11.53 26.07
CA ALA A 10 -17.97 -11.71 24.62
C ALA A 10 -16.86 -12.62 24.09
N ALA A 11 -15.61 -12.36 24.48
CA ALA A 11 -14.47 -13.18 24.11
C ALA A 11 -14.58 -14.64 24.60
N SER A 12 -15.22 -14.86 25.76
CA SER A 12 -15.45 -16.21 26.29
C SER A 12 -16.40 -17.03 25.41
N VAL A 13 -17.47 -16.41 24.90
CA VAL A 13 -18.38 -17.06 23.95
C VAL A 13 -17.69 -17.25 22.58
N ASP A 14 -17.00 -16.21 22.11
CA ASP A 14 -16.39 -16.17 20.78
C ASP A 14 -15.11 -17.02 20.64
N ALA A 15 -14.54 -17.50 21.74
CA ALA A 15 -13.37 -18.40 21.74
C ALA A 15 -13.59 -19.69 20.92
N HIS A 16 -14.84 -20.12 20.76
CA HIS A 16 -15.22 -21.30 19.97
C HIS A 16 -15.65 -20.97 18.53
N SER A 17 -15.61 -19.70 18.12
CA SER A 17 -16.05 -19.25 16.81
C SER A 17 -14.86 -19.02 15.86
N GLU A 18 -15.00 -19.50 14.62
CA GLU A 18 -13.99 -19.26 13.57
C GLU A 18 -14.23 -17.95 12.81
N HIS A 19 -15.27 -17.20 13.16
CA HIS A 19 -15.65 -15.98 12.44
C HIS A 19 -14.59 -14.88 12.61
N PRO A 20 -14.27 -14.08 11.57
CA PRO A 20 -13.29 -12.99 11.68
C PRO A 20 -13.59 -11.98 12.81
N ILE A 21 -14.86 -11.64 13.02
CA ILE A 21 -15.32 -10.76 14.10
C ILE A 21 -14.99 -11.35 15.48
N ALA A 22 -15.29 -12.64 15.68
CA ALA A 22 -14.99 -13.34 16.93
C ALA A 22 -13.48 -13.34 17.23
N ARG A 23 -12.65 -13.58 16.21
CA ARG A 23 -11.19 -13.50 16.34
C ARG A 23 -10.72 -12.10 16.76
N ALA A 24 -11.34 -11.04 16.23
CA ALA A 24 -11.01 -9.67 16.61
C ALA A 24 -11.37 -9.38 18.08
N ILE A 25 -12.54 -9.83 18.54
CA ILE A 25 -13.00 -9.69 19.93
C ILE A 25 -12.05 -10.41 20.90
N VAL A 26 -11.71 -11.67 20.59
CA VAL A 26 -10.77 -12.47 21.41
C VAL A 26 -9.37 -11.85 21.41
N ALA A 27 -8.89 -11.35 20.27
CA ALA A 27 -7.58 -10.71 20.17
C ALA A 27 -7.50 -9.42 21.01
N GLU A 28 -8.54 -8.58 20.99
CA GLU A 28 -8.59 -7.35 21.78
C GLU A 28 -8.70 -7.64 23.28
N ALA A 29 -9.51 -8.64 23.69
CA ALA A 29 -9.58 -9.07 25.09
C ALA A 29 -8.22 -9.58 25.60
N THR A 30 -7.52 -10.36 24.78
CA THR A 30 -6.16 -10.86 25.09
C THR A 30 -5.16 -9.72 25.20
N LYS A 31 -5.20 -8.74 24.29
CA LYS A 31 -4.32 -7.57 24.29
C LYS A 31 -4.49 -6.71 25.56
N ARG A 32 -5.71 -6.64 26.11
CA ARG A 32 -6.01 -5.96 27.38
C ARG A 32 -5.70 -6.81 28.62
N GLY A 33 -5.28 -8.06 28.46
CA GLY A 33 -5.01 -8.98 29.56
C GLY A 33 -6.27 -9.44 30.30
N LEU A 34 -7.42 -9.46 29.63
CA LEU A 34 -8.68 -9.88 30.23
C LEU A 34 -8.77 -11.40 30.34
N VAL A 35 -9.43 -11.88 31.39
CA VAL A 35 -9.61 -13.32 31.62
C VAL A 35 -10.75 -13.84 30.75
N VAL A 36 -10.39 -14.59 29.71
CA VAL A 36 -11.34 -15.36 28.89
C VAL A 36 -11.68 -16.64 29.63
N LYS A 37 -12.96 -16.83 29.96
CA LYS A 37 -13.45 -17.97 30.73
C LYS A 37 -13.93 -19.07 29.79
N GLU A 38 -13.98 -20.28 30.31
CA GLU A 38 -14.49 -21.42 29.54
C GLU A 38 -16.00 -21.28 29.31
N ALA A 39 -16.44 -21.45 28.06
CA ALA A 39 -17.83 -21.38 27.66
C ALA A 39 -18.38 -22.78 27.36
N TRP A 40 -19.57 -23.06 27.89
CA TRP A 40 -20.23 -24.37 27.83
C TRP A 40 -21.52 -24.27 27.00
N ASP A 41 -21.99 -25.37 26.43
CA ASP A 41 -23.21 -25.43 25.60
C ASP A 41 -23.22 -24.40 24.43
N TYR A 42 -22.06 -24.17 23.80
CA TYR A 42 -21.94 -23.22 22.70
C TYR A 42 -22.90 -23.55 21.55
N ARG A 43 -23.68 -22.54 21.12
CA ARG A 43 -24.59 -22.61 19.99
C ARG A 43 -24.34 -21.45 19.05
N ARG A 44 -24.01 -21.78 17.80
CA ARG A 44 -23.95 -20.81 16.70
C ARG A 44 -25.37 -20.51 16.20
N LEU A 45 -25.70 -19.24 16.05
CA LEU A 45 -26.95 -18.74 15.50
C LEU A 45 -26.67 -18.07 14.14
N PRO A 46 -26.84 -18.78 13.01
CA PRO A 46 -26.49 -18.26 11.68
C PRO A 46 -27.14 -16.91 11.38
N GLY A 47 -26.34 -15.92 10.98
CA GLY A 47 -26.82 -14.57 10.65
C GLY A 47 -27.18 -13.69 11.85
N VAL A 48 -27.06 -14.21 13.07
CA VAL A 48 -27.42 -13.48 14.31
C VAL A 48 -26.23 -13.39 15.25
N GLY A 49 -25.49 -14.47 15.50
CA GLY A 49 -24.36 -14.47 16.43
C GLY A 49 -24.09 -15.83 17.05
N ALA A 50 -23.75 -15.85 18.33
CA ALA A 50 -23.55 -17.04 19.12
C ALA A 50 -24.05 -16.87 20.56
N GLU A 51 -24.41 -17.97 21.21
CA GLU A 51 -24.74 -18.02 22.63
C GLU A 51 -23.99 -19.17 23.31
N ALA A 52 -23.55 -18.97 24.55
CA ALA A 52 -22.96 -20.00 25.39
C ALA A 52 -23.13 -19.67 26.87
N LYS A 53 -22.98 -20.67 27.74
CA LYS A 53 -22.97 -20.47 29.18
C LYS A 53 -21.57 -20.13 29.68
N VAL A 54 -21.44 -18.99 30.35
CA VAL A 54 -20.21 -18.53 31.02
C VAL A 54 -20.57 -18.26 32.48
N ASP A 55 -19.85 -18.88 33.42
CA ASP A 55 -20.13 -18.78 34.87
C ASP A 55 -21.61 -19.02 35.26
N ARG A 56 -22.26 -19.99 34.60
CA ARG A 56 -23.67 -20.37 34.78
C ARG A 56 -24.71 -19.37 34.25
N ALA A 57 -24.30 -18.23 33.69
CA ALA A 57 -25.19 -17.29 33.00
C ALA A 57 -25.19 -17.56 31.49
N LEU A 58 -26.32 -17.36 30.83
CA LEU A 58 -26.41 -17.45 29.37
C LEU A 58 -25.92 -16.15 28.75
N VAL A 59 -24.82 -16.20 28.02
CA VAL A 59 -24.23 -15.05 27.33
C VAL A 59 -24.51 -15.17 25.84
N PHE A 60 -25.06 -14.11 25.26
CA PHE A 60 -25.26 -13.97 23.82
C PHE A 60 -24.35 -12.86 23.27
N VAL A 61 -23.74 -13.13 22.12
CA VAL A 61 -22.86 -12.20 21.39
C VAL A 61 -23.31 -12.18 19.94
N GLY A 62 -23.81 -11.04 19.46
CA GLY A 62 -24.35 -10.97 18.11
C GLY A 62 -25.14 -9.71 17.82
N HIS A 63 -25.86 -9.71 16.70
CA HIS A 63 -26.64 -8.57 16.22
C HIS A 63 -28.14 -8.88 16.29
N ARG A 64 -28.93 -7.99 16.89
CA ARG A 64 -30.41 -8.00 16.78
C ARG A 64 -30.89 -6.84 15.87
N GLY A 65 -30.46 -6.86 14.60
CA GLY A 65 -30.95 -5.89 13.60
C GLY A 65 -30.18 -4.57 13.53
N GLY A 66 -28.91 -4.53 13.92
CA GLY A 66 -27.99 -3.39 13.80
C GLY A 66 -26.56 -3.82 13.42
N THR A 67 -25.67 -2.86 13.21
CA THR A 67 -24.26 -3.10 12.83
C THR A 67 -23.34 -3.48 13.99
N ASP A 68 -23.67 -3.07 15.22
CA ASP A 68 -22.83 -3.29 16.39
C ASP A 68 -23.14 -4.63 17.07
N THR A 69 -22.11 -5.31 17.58
CA THR A 69 -22.25 -6.60 18.25
C THR A 69 -22.68 -6.37 19.69
N MET A 70 -23.91 -6.75 20.03
CA MET A 70 -24.45 -6.67 21.37
C MET A 70 -23.95 -7.84 22.23
N VAL A 71 -23.73 -7.56 23.51
CA VAL A 71 -23.43 -8.56 24.53
C VAL A 71 -24.61 -8.59 25.51
N GLU A 72 -25.30 -9.72 25.58
CA GLU A 72 -26.42 -9.92 26.50
C GLU A 72 -26.06 -11.00 27.53
N VAL A 73 -26.47 -10.79 28.79
CA VAL A 73 -26.39 -11.80 29.86
C VAL A 73 -27.80 -12.05 30.38
N ASP A 74 -28.25 -13.31 30.30
CA ASP A 74 -29.61 -13.74 30.66
C ASP A 74 -30.70 -12.85 30.03
N GLY A 75 -30.49 -12.47 28.76
CA GLY A 75 -31.41 -11.63 27.98
C GLY A 75 -31.38 -10.13 28.30
N LYS A 76 -30.44 -9.65 29.12
CA LYS A 76 -30.22 -8.21 29.37
C LYS A 76 -28.96 -7.73 28.67
N ASN A 77 -29.06 -6.66 27.88
CA ASN A 77 -27.88 -6.02 27.27
C ASN A 77 -26.96 -5.47 28.36
N VAL A 78 -25.70 -5.91 28.34
CA VAL A 78 -24.65 -5.49 29.28
C VAL A 78 -23.56 -4.64 28.62
N GLY A 79 -23.57 -4.52 27.29
CA GLY A 79 -22.64 -3.73 26.51
C GLY A 79 -22.77 -3.97 25.00
N GLU A 80 -22.14 -3.09 24.22
CA GLU A 80 -22.06 -3.17 22.77
C GLU A 80 -20.59 -3.08 22.35
N ILE A 81 -20.22 -3.88 21.35
CA ILE A 81 -18.89 -3.92 20.74
C ILE A 81 -19.04 -3.43 19.31
N ALA A 82 -18.53 -2.22 19.07
CA ALA A 82 -18.36 -1.69 17.73
C ALA A 82 -17.04 -2.19 17.15
N LEU A 83 -17.08 -2.76 15.95
CA LEU A 83 -15.88 -3.09 15.19
C LEU A 83 -15.58 -1.95 14.22
N ALA A 84 -14.37 -1.40 14.32
CA ALA A 84 -13.86 -0.43 13.37
C ALA A 84 -12.71 -1.05 12.58
N ASP A 85 -12.71 -0.86 11.26
CA ASP A 85 -11.54 -1.19 10.44
C ASP A 85 -10.46 -0.12 10.67
N MET A 86 -9.42 -0.47 11.41
CA MET A 86 -8.31 0.44 11.66
C MET A 86 -7.33 0.42 10.50
N PRO A 87 -6.93 1.57 9.96
CA PRO A 87 -5.84 1.63 8.99
C PRO A 87 -4.58 0.97 9.56
N ARG A 88 -3.89 0.21 8.71
CA ARG A 88 -2.66 -0.46 9.12
C ARG A 88 -1.62 0.56 9.60
N PRO A 89 -0.83 0.26 10.66
CA PRO A 89 0.17 1.19 11.18
C PRO A 89 1.14 1.69 10.10
N GLU A 90 1.56 0.79 9.22
CA GLU A 90 2.46 1.10 8.11
C GLU A 90 1.86 2.06 7.07
N ALA A 91 0.53 2.17 6.97
CA ALA A 91 -0.11 3.08 6.01
C ALA A 91 0.26 4.54 6.31
N LYS A 92 0.31 4.92 7.59
CA LYS A 92 0.68 6.28 8.01
C LYS A 92 2.13 6.60 7.64
N GLU A 93 3.03 5.65 7.85
CA GLU A 93 4.44 5.78 7.45
C GLU A 93 4.58 5.99 5.94
N VAL A 94 3.81 5.24 5.14
CA VAL A 94 3.81 5.33 3.68
C VAL A 94 3.31 6.69 3.21
N VAL A 95 2.15 7.14 3.70
CA VAL A 95 1.60 8.46 3.32
C VAL A 95 2.60 9.57 3.63
N HIS A 96 3.24 9.52 4.80
CA HIS A 96 4.25 10.50 5.18
C HIS A 96 5.49 10.44 4.28
N ALA A 97 5.99 9.24 3.97
CA ALA A 97 7.14 9.05 3.08
C ALA A 97 6.84 9.54 1.65
N LEU A 98 5.64 9.29 1.13
CA LEU A 98 5.21 9.79 -0.18
C LEU A 98 5.14 11.32 -0.20
N LYS A 99 4.61 11.93 0.87
CA LYS A 99 4.58 13.39 1.01
C LYS A 99 5.97 14.02 1.05
N HIS A 100 6.92 13.42 1.76
CA HIS A 100 8.34 13.86 1.74
C HIS A 100 8.97 13.77 0.35
N LEU A 101 8.50 12.86 -0.50
CA LEU A 101 8.91 12.78 -1.91
C LEU A 101 8.23 13.81 -2.82
N GLY A 102 7.36 14.67 -2.26
CA GLY A 102 6.57 15.68 -2.97
C GLY A 102 5.36 15.10 -3.70
N ILE A 103 4.88 13.91 -3.30
CA ILE A 103 3.78 13.21 -3.95
C ILE A 103 2.51 13.42 -3.14
N LYS A 104 1.46 13.90 -3.79
CA LYS A 104 0.12 14.00 -3.18
C LYS A 104 -0.52 12.62 -3.12
N VAL A 105 -1.22 12.34 -2.03
CA VAL A 105 -1.89 11.05 -1.83
C VAL A 105 -3.40 11.27 -1.85
N ALA A 106 -4.09 10.50 -2.71
CA ALA A 106 -5.54 10.44 -2.75
C ALA A 106 -6.04 9.03 -2.41
N MET A 107 -7.17 8.95 -1.69
CA MET A 107 -7.82 7.68 -1.34
C MET A 107 -9.14 7.51 -2.10
N ILE A 108 -9.40 6.32 -2.63
CA ILE A 108 -10.66 5.96 -3.29
C ILE A 108 -11.24 4.75 -2.54
N THR A 109 -12.37 4.92 -1.86
CA THR A 109 -13.03 3.87 -1.09
C THR A 109 -14.53 3.77 -1.39
N GLY A 110 -15.08 2.57 -1.19
CA GLY A 110 -16.52 2.31 -1.21
C GLY A 110 -17.22 2.64 0.11
N ASP A 111 -16.46 2.97 1.17
CA ASP A 111 -16.99 3.25 2.50
C ASP A 111 -17.80 4.56 2.56
N SER A 112 -18.46 4.76 3.71
CA SER A 112 -19.18 5.99 3.99
C SER A 112 -18.24 7.20 4.05
N GLU A 113 -18.81 8.38 3.79
CA GLU A 113 -18.11 9.66 3.87
C GLU A 113 -17.43 9.87 5.23
N GLU A 114 -18.11 9.47 6.31
CA GLU A 114 -17.61 9.61 7.69
C GLU A 114 -16.36 8.76 7.93
N VAL A 115 -16.38 7.49 7.49
CA VAL A 115 -15.23 6.58 7.62
C VAL A 115 -14.08 7.06 6.75
N ALA A 116 -14.34 7.43 5.49
CA ALA A 116 -13.31 7.91 4.57
C ALA A 116 -12.62 9.17 5.11
N LYS A 117 -13.40 10.10 5.67
CA LYS A 117 -12.88 11.33 6.27
C LYS A 117 -12.02 11.05 7.50
N ASP A 118 -12.50 10.22 8.43
CA ASP A 118 -11.75 9.85 9.63
C ASP A 118 -10.41 9.16 9.28
N VAL A 119 -10.41 8.24 8.31
CA VAL A 119 -9.18 7.59 7.82
C VAL A 119 -8.26 8.60 7.15
N ALA A 120 -8.79 9.50 6.32
CA ALA A 120 -8.01 10.53 5.64
C ALA A 120 -7.31 11.47 6.64
N GLU A 121 -8.01 11.90 7.68
CA GLU A 121 -7.46 12.75 8.74
C GLU A 121 -6.38 12.02 9.56
N LYS A 122 -6.64 10.77 9.97
CA LYS A 122 -5.69 9.97 10.76
C LYS A 122 -4.37 9.69 10.03
N LEU A 123 -4.44 9.44 8.73
CA LEU A 123 -3.29 9.14 7.88
C LEU A 123 -2.65 10.41 7.28
N GLY A 124 -3.36 11.53 7.28
CA GLY A 124 -2.94 12.76 6.64
C GLY A 124 -2.97 12.66 5.11
N ILE A 125 -4.04 12.11 4.54
CA ILE A 125 -4.28 12.03 3.09
C ILE A 125 -4.72 13.41 2.57
N ASP A 126 -4.35 13.78 1.34
CA ASP A 126 -4.63 15.11 0.78
C ASP A 126 -6.05 15.22 0.20
N GLU A 127 -6.55 14.14 -0.40
CA GLU A 127 -7.85 14.10 -1.07
C GLU A 127 -8.47 12.71 -0.92
N TYR A 128 -9.79 12.61 -0.80
CA TYR A 128 -10.46 11.31 -0.71
C TYR A 128 -11.77 11.30 -1.51
N PHE A 129 -12.15 10.12 -1.97
CA PHE A 129 -13.41 9.85 -2.66
C PHE A 129 -14.09 8.70 -1.95
N ALA A 130 -15.24 8.96 -1.31
CA ALA A 130 -16.03 7.96 -0.61
C ALA A 130 -17.20 7.45 -1.46
N ARG A 131 -17.82 6.35 -1.05
CA ARG A 131 -18.96 5.69 -1.72
C ARG A 131 -18.72 5.38 -3.20
N VAL A 132 -17.47 5.10 -3.58
CA VAL A 132 -17.11 4.83 -4.97
C VAL A 132 -17.28 3.35 -5.27
N VAL A 133 -18.17 3.04 -6.22
CA VAL A 133 -18.33 1.67 -6.73
C VAL A 133 -17.16 1.28 -7.65
N PRO A 134 -16.84 -0.01 -7.83
CA PRO A 134 -15.68 -0.45 -8.62
C PRO A 134 -15.62 0.15 -10.04
N ALA A 135 -16.76 0.25 -10.73
CA ALA A 135 -16.83 0.84 -12.07
C ALA A 135 -16.50 2.34 -12.10
N GLU A 136 -16.79 3.07 -11.03
CA GLU A 136 -16.54 4.51 -10.93
C GLU A 136 -15.09 4.84 -10.58
N LYS A 137 -14.30 3.88 -10.04
CA LYS A 137 -12.89 4.09 -9.72
C LYS A 137 -12.11 4.59 -10.93
N VAL A 138 -12.40 4.05 -12.12
CA VAL A 138 -11.80 4.46 -13.39
C VAL A 138 -12.04 5.95 -13.68
N GLU A 139 -13.27 6.43 -13.46
CA GLU A 139 -13.62 7.83 -13.69
C GLU A 139 -12.97 8.77 -12.68
N LYS A 140 -12.78 8.32 -11.42
CA LYS A 140 -12.01 9.08 -10.42
C LYS A 140 -10.53 9.19 -10.82
N VAL A 141 -9.94 8.12 -11.32
CA VAL A 141 -8.56 8.15 -11.85
C VAL A 141 -8.45 9.12 -13.02
N LYS A 142 -9.38 9.07 -13.98
CA LYS A 142 -9.42 10.02 -15.11
C LYS A 142 -9.59 11.47 -14.65
N LEU A 143 -10.42 11.71 -13.63
CA LEU A 143 -10.61 13.04 -13.05
C LEU A 143 -9.29 13.59 -12.50
N LEU A 144 -8.55 12.78 -11.74
CA LEU A 144 -7.23 13.17 -11.22
C LEU A 144 -6.20 13.40 -12.34
N GLN A 145 -6.23 12.57 -13.39
CA GLN A 145 -5.36 12.72 -14.58
C GLN A 145 -5.64 14.03 -15.34
N LYS A 146 -6.89 14.50 -15.41
CA LYS A 146 -7.24 15.79 -16.03
C LYS A 146 -6.58 16.99 -15.33
N GLY A 147 -6.18 16.84 -14.07
CA GLY A 147 -5.39 17.84 -13.34
C GLY A 147 -3.95 17.99 -13.85
N GLY A 148 -3.53 17.21 -14.86
CA GLY A 148 -2.19 17.26 -15.46
C GLY A 148 -1.12 16.51 -14.65
N ALA A 149 -1.49 15.92 -13.51
CA ALA A 149 -0.60 15.09 -12.72
C ALA A 149 -0.48 13.69 -13.31
N LYS A 150 0.70 13.06 -13.14
CA LYS A 150 0.89 11.64 -13.39
C LYS A 150 0.34 10.84 -12.22
N ILE A 151 -0.56 9.90 -12.49
CA ILE A 151 -1.29 9.17 -11.46
C ILE A 151 -0.76 7.74 -11.35
N ALA A 152 -0.27 7.39 -10.17
CA ALA A 152 0.01 6.01 -9.81
C ALA A 152 -1.17 5.48 -8.98
N MET A 153 -1.77 4.36 -9.40
CA MET A 153 -2.84 3.71 -8.65
C MET A 153 -2.31 2.49 -7.92
N VAL A 154 -2.75 2.30 -6.67
CA VAL A 154 -2.39 1.18 -5.82
C VAL A 154 -3.65 0.40 -5.47
N GLY A 155 -3.64 -0.92 -5.64
CA GLY A 155 -4.81 -1.77 -5.39
C GLY A 155 -4.48 -3.25 -5.23
N ASP A 156 -5.49 -4.06 -4.94
CA ASP A 156 -5.35 -5.53 -4.78
C ASP A 156 -5.32 -6.29 -6.12
N GLY A 157 -5.67 -5.60 -7.21
CA GLY A 157 -5.64 -6.10 -8.58
C GLY A 157 -6.77 -7.05 -8.97
N VAL A 158 -7.70 -7.37 -8.06
CA VAL A 158 -8.92 -8.15 -8.41
C VAL A 158 -10.06 -7.19 -8.70
N ASN A 159 -10.38 -6.31 -7.75
CA ASN A 159 -11.47 -5.33 -7.90
C ASN A 159 -11.01 -4.04 -8.56
N ASP A 160 -9.70 -3.80 -8.52
CA ASP A 160 -9.07 -2.54 -8.95
C ASP A 160 -8.44 -2.62 -10.34
N ALA A 161 -8.47 -3.78 -11.00
CA ALA A 161 -7.82 -4.03 -12.28
C ALA A 161 -8.14 -2.97 -13.37
N PRO A 162 -9.41 -2.58 -13.61
CA PRO A 162 -9.70 -1.56 -14.62
C PRO A 162 -9.07 -0.19 -14.30
N ALA A 163 -9.01 0.16 -13.02
CA ALA A 163 -8.50 1.45 -12.58
C ALA A 163 -6.96 1.46 -12.50
N LEU A 164 -6.32 0.32 -12.18
CA LEU A 164 -4.88 0.10 -12.31
C LEU A 164 -4.41 0.30 -13.76
N THR A 165 -5.09 -0.31 -14.72
CA THR A 165 -4.78 -0.18 -16.15
C THR A 165 -5.03 1.25 -16.68
N GLN A 166 -6.02 1.96 -16.14
CA GLN A 166 -6.31 3.35 -16.53
C GLN A 166 -5.25 4.35 -16.04
N SER A 167 -4.61 4.07 -14.91
CA SER A 167 -3.59 4.95 -14.32
C SER A 167 -2.31 5.02 -15.17
N ASP A 168 -1.48 6.05 -14.97
CA ASP A 168 -0.16 6.12 -15.64
C ASP A 168 0.79 5.03 -15.12
N LEU A 169 0.57 4.56 -13.89
CA LEU A 169 1.32 3.48 -13.25
C LEU A 169 0.43 2.69 -12.29
N GLY A 170 0.00 1.50 -12.70
CA GLY A 170 -0.69 0.56 -11.82
C GLY A 170 0.29 -0.22 -10.93
N ILE A 171 0.05 -0.23 -9.61
CA ILE A 171 0.81 -0.97 -8.61
C ILE A 171 -0.13 -1.93 -7.87
N ALA A 172 0.09 -3.23 -8.01
CA ALA A 172 -0.69 -4.24 -7.28
C ALA A 172 0.03 -4.67 -6.00
N ILE A 173 -0.70 -4.75 -4.87
CA ILE A 173 -0.17 -5.25 -3.59
C ILE A 173 -0.65 -6.68 -3.33
N GLY A 174 0.27 -7.59 -3.01
CA GLY A 174 -0.09 -8.93 -2.54
C GLY A 174 -0.78 -9.79 -3.61
N ALA A 175 -0.50 -9.51 -4.88
CA ALA A 175 -1.15 -10.15 -6.02
C ALA A 175 -0.71 -11.60 -6.20
N GLY A 176 -1.56 -12.53 -5.78
CA GLY A 176 -1.47 -13.96 -6.13
C GLY A 176 -2.37 -14.36 -7.30
N THR A 177 -3.07 -13.41 -7.93
CA THR A 177 -4.07 -13.66 -8.98
C THR A 177 -3.57 -13.20 -10.35
N ASN A 178 -3.90 -13.95 -11.40
CA ASN A 178 -3.47 -13.64 -12.78
C ASN A 178 -3.97 -12.26 -13.26
N VAL A 179 -5.14 -11.83 -12.79
CA VAL A 179 -5.75 -10.55 -13.18
C VAL A 179 -4.88 -9.36 -12.75
N ALA A 180 -4.34 -9.41 -11.53
CA ALA A 180 -3.47 -8.37 -11.01
C ALA A 180 -2.13 -8.31 -11.76
N ILE A 181 -1.62 -9.46 -12.22
CA ILE A 181 -0.38 -9.56 -12.99
C ILE A 181 -0.52 -8.90 -14.36
N GLU A 182 -1.66 -9.07 -15.02
CA GLU A 182 -1.91 -8.47 -16.33
C GLU A 182 -2.26 -6.97 -16.26
N SER A 183 -2.83 -6.52 -15.13
CA SER A 183 -3.38 -5.16 -15.02
C SER A 183 -2.42 -4.13 -14.40
N ALA A 184 -1.34 -4.56 -13.77
CA ALA A 184 -0.40 -3.67 -13.07
C ALA A 184 0.99 -3.67 -13.70
N GLY A 185 1.61 -2.49 -13.80
CA GLY A 185 2.99 -2.33 -14.26
C GLY A 185 4.02 -2.72 -13.19
N ILE A 186 3.63 -2.69 -11.91
CA ILE A 186 4.47 -3.09 -10.77
C ILE A 186 3.67 -3.99 -9.84
N ILE A 187 4.29 -5.08 -9.39
CA ILE A 187 3.65 -6.06 -8.51
C ILE A 187 4.50 -6.20 -7.25
N LEU A 188 3.91 -5.91 -6.10
CA LEU A 188 4.53 -6.16 -4.81
C LEU A 188 4.30 -7.61 -4.41
N VAL A 189 5.39 -8.37 -4.37
CA VAL A 189 5.38 -9.78 -3.93
C VAL A 189 4.95 -9.90 -2.47
N ARG A 190 5.31 -8.91 -1.65
CA ARG A 190 4.91 -8.83 -0.23
C ARG A 190 3.68 -7.95 -0.10
N ASN A 191 2.78 -8.32 0.82
CA ASN A 191 1.64 -7.49 1.19
C ASN A 191 2.06 -6.36 2.16
N ASP A 192 3.06 -5.56 1.76
CA ASP A 192 3.63 -4.47 2.55
C ASP A 192 3.68 -3.17 1.72
N PRO A 193 2.84 -2.17 2.03
CA PRO A 193 2.80 -0.90 1.28
C PRO A 193 4.07 -0.06 1.42
N ARG A 194 4.97 -0.36 2.37
CA ARG A 194 6.26 0.35 2.55
C ARG A 194 7.24 0.12 1.41
N ASP A 195 6.96 -0.81 0.52
CA ASP A 195 7.75 -1.00 -0.69
C ASP A 195 7.43 0.04 -1.78
N ILE A 196 6.28 0.71 -1.71
CA ILE A 196 5.89 1.75 -2.68
C ILE A 196 6.85 2.94 -2.65
N PRO A 197 7.12 3.60 -1.50
CA PRO A 197 8.11 4.69 -1.45
C PRO A 197 9.51 4.24 -1.88
N LYS A 198 9.92 3.01 -1.54
CA LYS A 198 11.23 2.45 -1.92
C LYS A 198 11.37 2.34 -3.43
N ILE A 199 10.34 1.85 -4.11
CA ILE A 199 10.32 1.71 -5.58
C ILE A 199 10.39 3.08 -6.24
N LEU A 200 9.65 4.07 -5.74
CA LEU A 200 9.69 5.43 -6.27
C LEU A 200 11.07 6.09 -6.05
N ARG A 201 11.69 5.87 -4.90
CA ARG A 201 13.06 6.30 -4.62
C ARG A 201 14.07 5.62 -5.55
N LEU A 202 13.96 4.31 -5.73
CA LEU A 202 14.80 3.54 -6.64
C LEU A 202 14.67 4.05 -8.08
N SER A 203 13.45 4.34 -8.53
CA SER A 203 13.18 4.91 -9.85
C SER A 203 13.90 6.25 -10.05
N LYS A 204 13.78 7.18 -9.09
CA LYS A 204 14.49 8.48 -9.14
C LYS A 204 16.01 8.31 -9.20
N LEU A 205 16.57 7.41 -8.38
CA LEU A 205 18.01 7.12 -8.37
C LEU A 205 18.49 6.50 -9.69
N THR A 206 17.71 5.57 -10.25
CA THR A 206 17.99 4.91 -11.52
C THR A 206 17.94 5.91 -12.67
N TYR A 207 16.95 6.80 -12.68
CA TYR A 207 16.85 7.86 -13.69
C TYR A 207 18.04 8.83 -13.64
N ALA A 208 18.44 9.25 -12.44
CA ALA A 208 19.63 10.08 -12.27
C ALA A 208 20.90 9.37 -12.77
N LYS A 209 21.04 8.06 -12.54
CA LYS A 209 22.16 7.25 -13.06
C LYS A 209 22.13 7.12 -14.57
N MET A 210 20.94 6.95 -15.16
CA MET A 210 20.76 6.89 -16.61
C MET A 210 21.20 8.20 -17.27
N LEU A 211 20.84 9.36 -16.72
CA LEU A 211 21.30 10.65 -17.22
C LEU A 211 22.83 10.82 -17.11
N GLN A 212 23.43 10.39 -15.99
CA GLN A 212 24.89 10.38 -15.84
C GLN A 212 25.56 9.51 -16.89
N ASN A 213 25.02 8.31 -17.14
CA ASN A 213 25.53 7.39 -18.14
C ASN A 213 25.40 7.95 -19.55
N LEU A 214 24.28 8.62 -19.86
CA LEU A 214 24.09 9.29 -21.14
C LEU A 214 25.13 10.41 -21.33
N PHE A 215 25.42 11.18 -20.29
CA PHE A 215 26.46 12.19 -20.32
C PHE A 215 27.84 11.58 -20.59
N TRP A 216 28.22 10.48 -19.94
CA TRP A 216 29.49 9.81 -20.21
C TRP A 216 29.57 9.18 -21.60
N ALA A 217 28.45 8.61 -22.08
CA ALA A 217 28.36 7.98 -23.39
C ALA A 217 28.42 9.00 -24.55
N THR A 218 27.87 10.20 -24.36
CA THR A 218 27.80 11.22 -25.42
C THR A 218 28.85 12.33 -25.26
N GLY A 219 29.34 12.58 -24.05
CA GLY A 219 30.21 13.71 -23.73
C GLY A 219 31.55 13.67 -24.46
N TYR A 220 32.18 12.49 -24.59
CA TYR A 220 33.43 12.38 -25.34
C TYR A 220 33.22 12.58 -26.85
N ASN A 221 32.05 12.20 -27.39
CA ASN A 221 31.71 12.39 -28.80
C ASN A 221 31.57 13.88 -29.17
N LEU A 222 31.12 14.72 -28.23
CA LEU A 222 31.08 16.18 -28.44
C LEU A 222 32.47 16.78 -28.71
N VAL A 223 33.53 16.17 -28.19
CA VAL A 223 34.92 16.61 -28.42
C VAL A 223 35.55 15.85 -29.60
N ALA A 224 35.32 14.54 -29.68
CA ALA A 224 35.91 13.68 -30.70
C ALA A 224 35.42 14.00 -32.12
N LEU A 225 34.12 14.30 -32.32
CA LEU A 225 33.56 14.56 -33.64
C LEU A 225 34.11 15.86 -34.28
N PRO A 226 34.14 17.02 -33.60
CA PRO A 226 34.76 18.23 -34.16
C PRO A 226 36.26 18.06 -34.43
N LEU A 227 36.98 17.35 -33.55
CA LEU A 227 38.39 17.04 -33.76
C LEU A 227 38.61 16.16 -35.00
N ALA A 228 37.78 15.14 -35.18
CA ALA A 228 37.83 14.27 -36.36
C ALA A 228 37.44 15.01 -37.65
N ALA A 229 36.51 15.98 -37.56
CA ALA A 229 36.12 16.84 -38.67
C ALA A 229 37.18 17.89 -39.07
N GLY A 230 38.28 18.00 -38.30
CA GLY A 230 39.40 18.86 -38.64
C GLY A 230 39.32 20.29 -38.11
N VAL A 231 38.48 20.58 -37.11
CA VAL A 231 38.36 21.93 -36.51
C VAL A 231 39.70 22.46 -35.99
N LEU A 232 40.58 21.58 -35.49
CA LEU A 232 41.90 21.92 -34.97
C LEU A 232 43.05 21.48 -35.90
N TYR A 233 42.74 21.22 -37.18
CA TYR A 233 43.74 20.81 -38.17
C TYR A 233 44.84 21.87 -38.36
N THR A 234 44.49 23.15 -38.32
CA THR A 234 45.45 24.27 -38.45
C THR A 234 46.43 24.36 -37.28
N GLN A 235 46.10 23.76 -36.13
CA GLN A 235 46.98 23.66 -34.97
C GLN A 235 47.79 22.35 -34.96
N GLY A 236 47.70 21.54 -36.03
CA GLY A 236 48.38 20.25 -36.15
C GLY A 236 47.73 19.12 -35.34
N ILE A 237 46.55 19.33 -34.76
CA ILE A 237 45.85 18.34 -33.95
C ILE A 237 44.87 17.56 -34.84
N ILE A 238 45.18 16.28 -35.07
CA ILE A 238 44.33 15.35 -35.82
C ILE A 238 44.00 14.19 -34.89
N LEU A 239 42.71 13.88 -34.73
CA LEU A 239 42.29 12.74 -33.93
C LEU A 239 42.61 11.44 -34.69
N GLN A 240 43.61 10.70 -34.22
CA GLN A 240 43.90 9.39 -34.80
C GLN A 240 42.83 8.36 -34.37
N PRO A 241 42.47 7.40 -35.24
CA PRO A 241 41.47 6.36 -34.92
C PRO A 241 41.77 5.58 -33.63
N ALA A 242 43.06 5.38 -33.29
CA ALA A 242 43.48 4.71 -32.07
C ALA A 242 43.02 5.44 -30.80
N PHE A 243 43.15 6.78 -30.75
CA PHE A 243 42.68 7.57 -29.61
C PHE A 243 41.16 7.53 -29.48
N ALA A 244 40.43 7.56 -30.60
CA ALA A 244 38.98 7.41 -30.59
C ALA A 244 38.54 6.06 -30.00
N ALA A 245 39.23 4.97 -30.35
CA ALA A 245 38.97 3.64 -29.79
C ALA A 245 39.23 3.56 -28.27
N VAL A 246 40.28 4.20 -27.79
CA VAL A 246 40.58 4.30 -26.35
C VAL A 246 39.50 5.08 -25.61
N LEU A 247 39.08 6.25 -26.13
CA LEU A 247 38.02 7.07 -25.53
C LEU A 247 36.68 6.32 -25.47
N MET A 248 36.33 5.60 -26.54
CA MET A 248 35.14 4.76 -26.60
C MET A 248 35.18 3.67 -25.52
N SER A 249 36.31 2.97 -25.41
CA SER A 249 36.49 1.90 -24.43
C SER A 249 36.44 2.44 -22.99
N LEU A 250 37.06 3.59 -22.73
CA LEU A 250 37.03 4.25 -21.43
C LEU A 250 35.61 4.68 -21.05
N SER A 251 34.84 5.22 -21.98
CA SER A 251 33.44 5.60 -21.76
C SER A 251 32.58 4.41 -21.31
N THR A 252 32.73 3.25 -21.96
CA THR A 252 32.04 2.01 -21.56
C THR A 252 32.38 1.59 -20.14
N VAL A 253 33.67 1.64 -19.76
CA VAL A 253 34.12 1.29 -18.41
C VAL A 253 33.54 2.25 -17.37
N ILE A 254 33.55 3.56 -17.65
CA ILE A 254 32.98 4.58 -16.74
C ILE A 254 31.48 4.36 -16.55
N VAL A 255 30.74 4.15 -17.63
CA VAL A 255 29.28 3.88 -17.59
C VAL A 255 28.98 2.63 -16.77
N ALA A 256 29.73 1.54 -16.99
CA ALA A 256 29.57 0.30 -16.23
C ALA A 256 29.89 0.49 -14.73
N ALA A 257 31.00 1.15 -14.42
CA ALA A 257 31.38 1.47 -13.04
C ALA A 257 30.33 2.35 -12.36
N ASN A 258 29.82 3.37 -13.05
CA ASN A 258 28.81 4.28 -12.52
C ASN A 258 27.48 3.58 -12.24
N ALA A 259 27.06 2.64 -13.11
CA ALA A 259 25.87 1.83 -12.90
C ALA A 259 26.00 0.95 -11.64
N LEU A 260 27.18 0.36 -11.39
CA LEU A 260 27.43 -0.48 -10.20
C LEU A 260 27.32 0.29 -8.89
N LEU A 261 27.56 1.60 -8.88
CA LEU A 261 27.41 2.44 -7.68
C LEU A 261 25.96 2.48 -7.17
N LEU A 262 24.96 2.18 -8.01
CA LEU A 262 23.56 2.11 -7.60
C LEU A 262 23.34 1.02 -6.54
N ARG A 263 24.11 -0.08 -6.57
CA ARG A 263 24.02 -1.18 -5.59
C ARG A 263 24.36 -0.77 -4.15
N ARG A 264 25.05 0.36 -3.97
CA ARG A 264 25.45 0.86 -2.65
C ARG A 264 24.40 1.77 -2.00
N GLN A 265 23.31 2.07 -2.69
CA GLN A 265 22.26 2.93 -2.17
C GLN A 265 21.30 2.14 -1.29
N THR A 266 21.04 2.64 -0.09
CA THR A 266 20.01 2.11 0.80
C THR A 266 18.64 2.67 0.42
N LEU A 267 17.67 1.79 0.19
CA LEU A 267 16.30 2.13 -0.17
C LEU A 267 15.46 2.48 1.05
#